data_AF-A0AAV6PCA0-F1
#
_entry.id   AF-A0AAV6PCA0-F1
#
_cell.length_a   1.000
_cell.length_b   1.000
_cell.length_c   1.000
_cell.angle_alpha   90.00
_cell.angle_beta   90.00
_cell.angle_gamma   90.00
#
_symmetry.space_group_name_H-M   'P 1'
#
loop_
_entity.id
_entity.type
_entity.pdbx_description
1 polymer ?
#
loop_
_entity_poly.entity_id
_entity_poly.type
_entity_poly.pdbx_seq_one_letter_code
_entity_poly.pdbx_strand_id
1 'polypeptide(L)'
;MAVDVLEGLLEEDDEVVQVWYLSGWVCYLQLEKAKEQQDREGREVTQEETEEWKALKEAARSYLTKAKKLYNKLQCDDQPILEHVEQLLGELGGEMEAEEGDHDLEEDYEPCSDEEEVEAEAPMDF
;
A
#
# COMPACT_ATOMS: atom_id res chain seq x y z
N MET A 1 17.02 3.61 16.03
CA MET A 1 16.69 2.58 15.02
C MET A 1 16.80 3.20 13.63
N ALA A 2 16.67 2.43 12.55
CA ALA A 2 16.71 2.98 11.19
C ALA A 2 15.64 4.06 10.95
N VAL A 3 14.48 3.94 11.61
CA VAL A 3 13.39 4.93 11.58
C VAL A 3 13.85 6.29 12.13
N ASP A 4 14.47 6.33 13.31
CA ASP A 4 14.94 7.59 13.91
C ASP A 4 15.92 8.36 13.01
N VAL A 5 16.73 7.64 12.22
CA VAL A 5 17.65 8.25 11.25
C VAL A 5 16.88 8.81 10.06
N LEU A 6 15.87 8.10 9.57
CA LEU A 6 15.02 8.55 8.47
C LEU A 6 14.15 9.74 8.88
N GLU A 7 13.64 9.76 10.11
CA GLU A 7 12.91 10.91 10.67
C GLU A 7 13.81 12.14 10.78
N GLY A 8 15.03 11.98 11.28
CA GLY A 8 16.01 13.09 11.30
C GLY A 8 16.34 13.62 9.90
N LEU A 9 16.44 12.73 8.90
CA LEU A 9 16.64 13.15 7.51
C LEU A 9 15.42 13.88 6.93
N LEU A 10 14.21 13.46 7.26
CA LEU A 10 12.98 14.17 6.86
C LEU A 10 12.85 15.54 7.54
N GLU A 11 13.35 15.70 8.77
CA GLU A 11 13.40 17.00 9.44
C GLU A 11 14.43 17.94 8.80
N GLU A 12 15.52 17.40 8.26
CA GLU A 12 16.56 18.17 7.56
C GLU A 12 16.18 18.50 6.11
N ASP A 13 15.61 17.54 5.38
CA ASP A 13 15.21 17.67 3.98
C ASP A 13 14.03 16.74 3.65
N ASP A 14 12.84 17.35 3.55
CA ASP A 14 11.60 16.65 3.20
C ASP A 14 11.37 16.53 1.69
N GLU A 15 12.31 16.98 0.84
CA GLU A 15 12.22 16.87 -0.61
C GLU A 15 12.93 15.61 -1.16
N VAL A 16 13.42 14.72 -0.29
CA VAL A 16 14.10 13.49 -0.72
C VAL A 16 13.11 12.32 -0.86
N VAL A 17 12.66 12.05 -2.09
CA VAL A 17 11.74 10.94 -2.43
C VAL A 17 12.18 9.60 -1.83
N GLN A 18 13.49 9.30 -1.90
CA GLN A 18 14.06 8.04 -1.40
C GLN A 18 13.90 7.90 0.11
N VAL A 19 13.99 8.99 0.89
CA VAL A 19 13.80 8.95 2.34
C VAL A 19 12.36 8.62 2.68
N TRP A 20 11.39 9.25 2.00
CA TRP A 20 9.96 8.93 2.16
C TRP A 20 9.64 7.47 1.80
N TYR A 21 10.20 6.97 0.70
CA TYR A 21 10.07 5.57 0.29
C TYR A 21 10.65 4.62 1.36
N LEU A 22 11.86 4.88 1.84
CA LEU A 22 12.51 4.06 2.85
C LEU A 22 11.74 4.06 4.17
N SER A 23 11.20 5.21 4.60
CA SER A 23 10.35 5.31 5.79
C SER A 23 9.10 4.43 5.65
N GLY A 24 8.42 4.51 4.51
CA GLY A 24 7.25 3.67 4.23
C GLY A 24 7.58 2.18 4.20
N TRP A 25 8.69 1.81 3.54
CA TRP A 25 9.13 0.43 3.43
C TRP A 25 9.56 -0.16 4.79
N VAL A 26 10.25 0.61 5.62
CA VAL A 26 10.62 0.17 6.97
C VAL A 26 9.38 -0.08 7.83
N CYS A 27 8.36 0.79 7.76
CA CYS A 27 7.07 0.57 8.43
C CYS A 27 6.37 -0.71 7.93
N TYR A 28 6.39 -0.96 6.62
CA TYR A 28 5.84 -2.19 6.03
C TYR A 28 6.56 -3.44 6.55
N LEU A 29 7.90 -3.44 6.55
CA LEU A 29 8.69 -4.58 7.04
C LEU A 29 8.48 -4.82 8.53
N GLN A 30 8.26 -3.77 9.33
CA GLN A 30 7.91 -3.91 10.74
C GLN A 30 6.54 -4.58 10.92
N LEU A 31 5.55 -4.17 10.12
CA LEU A 31 4.23 -4.79 10.09
C LEU A 31 4.30 -6.27 9.74
N GLU A 32 5.05 -6.64 8.69
CA GLU A 32 5.23 -8.04 8.29
C GLU A 32 5.89 -8.86 9.39
N LYS A 33 6.99 -8.37 9.97
CA LYS A 33 7.67 -9.06 11.06
C LYS A 33 6.78 -9.26 12.28
N ALA A 34 5.98 -8.26 12.63
CA ALA A 34 5.05 -8.35 13.75
C ALA A 34 3.97 -9.42 13.48
N LYS A 35 3.41 -9.46 12.26
CA LYS A 35 2.46 -10.50 11.84
C LYS A 35 3.08 -11.90 11.80
N GLU A 36 4.29 -12.04 11.28
CA GLU A 36 4.99 -13.33 11.22
C GLU A 36 5.30 -13.87 12.62
N GLN A 37 5.74 -12.98 13.52
CA GLN A 37 6.01 -13.36 14.90
C GLN A 37 4.73 -13.77 15.63
N GLN A 38 3.63 -13.05 15.39
CA GLN A 38 2.32 -13.43 15.88
C GLN A 38 1.87 -14.81 15.40
N ASP A 39 1.96 -15.07 14.10
CA ASP A 39 1.58 -16.36 13.51
C ASP A 39 2.40 -17.51 14.11
N ARG A 40 3.71 -17.28 14.32
CA ARG A 40 4.62 -18.23 14.96
C ARG A 40 4.30 -18.49 16.43
N GLU A 41 3.92 -17.47 17.18
CA GLU A 41 3.52 -17.61 18.58
C GLU A 41 2.15 -18.30 18.71
N GLY A 42 1.32 -18.29 17.66
CA GLY A 42 0.01 -18.95 17.62
C GLY A 42 -0.93 -18.47 18.71
N ARG A 43 -0.68 -17.27 19.26
CA ARG A 43 -1.47 -16.63 20.31
C ARG A 43 -2.47 -15.66 19.72
N GLU A 44 -3.57 -15.45 20.44
CA GLU A 44 -4.54 -14.43 20.07
C GLU A 44 -3.89 -13.04 20.01
N VAL A 45 -4.19 -12.31 18.95
CA VAL A 45 -3.78 -10.90 18.78
C VAL A 45 -4.43 -10.08 19.87
N THR A 46 -3.60 -9.44 20.68
CA THR A 46 -4.08 -8.48 21.66
C THR A 46 -4.62 -7.25 20.94
N GLN A 47 -5.55 -6.54 21.59
CA GLN A 47 -6.08 -5.31 21.01
C GLN A 47 -4.97 -4.28 20.74
N GLU A 48 -3.96 -4.24 21.61
CA GLU A 48 -2.76 -3.39 21.49
C GLU A 48 -1.98 -3.72 20.21
N GLU A 49 -1.64 -5.00 19.97
CA GLU A 49 -0.96 -5.43 18.73
C GLU A 49 -1.77 -5.09 17.47
N THR A 50 -3.09 -5.25 17.53
CA THR A 50 -3.97 -4.91 16.40
C THR A 50 -3.91 -3.41 16.09
N GLU A 51 -3.91 -2.56 17.12
CA GLU A 51 -3.80 -1.11 16.98
C GLU A 51 -2.42 -0.69 16.48
N GLU A 52 -1.34 -1.30 16.99
CA GLU A 52 0.02 -1.09 16.50
C GLU A 52 0.14 -1.46 15.01
N TRP A 53 -0.41 -2.59 14.60
CA TRP A 53 -0.40 -3.01 13.19
C TRP A 53 -1.17 -2.05 12.29
N LYS A 54 -2.31 -1.54 12.77
CA LYS A 54 -3.05 -0.50 12.04
C LYS A 54 -2.23 0.78 11.92
N ALA A 55 -1.61 1.23 13.00
CA ALA A 55 -0.76 2.41 13.00
C ALA A 55 0.44 2.26 12.06
N LEU A 56 1.14 1.12 12.10
CA LEU A 56 2.24 0.82 11.17
C LEU A 56 1.78 0.78 9.72
N LYS A 57 0.61 0.19 9.47
CA LYS A 57 0.00 0.12 8.14
C LYS A 57 -0.35 1.50 7.61
N GLU A 58 -0.99 2.34 8.43
CA GLU A 58 -1.34 3.72 8.06
C GLU A 58 -0.11 4.60 7.87
N ALA A 59 0.89 4.47 8.74
CA ALA A 59 2.16 5.18 8.60
C ALA A 59 2.85 4.81 7.28
N ALA A 60 2.96 3.50 6.98
CA ALA A 60 3.53 3.02 5.71
C ALA A 60 2.80 3.61 4.51
N ARG A 61 1.45 3.57 4.50
CA ARG A 61 0.64 4.17 3.42
C ARG A 61 0.89 5.66 3.29
N SER A 62 0.90 6.40 4.39
CA SER A 62 1.11 7.85 4.38
C SER A 62 2.49 8.22 3.80
N TYR A 63 3.55 7.56 4.24
CA TYR A 63 4.90 7.79 3.75
C TYR A 63 5.05 7.45 2.26
N LEU A 64 4.49 6.32 1.82
CA LEU A 64 4.54 5.88 0.42
C LEU A 64 3.73 6.80 -0.50
N THR A 65 2.54 7.25 -0.08
CA THR A 65 1.75 8.25 -0.82
C THR A 65 2.53 9.57 -0.96
N LYS A 66 3.19 10.04 0.10
CA LYS A 66 4.04 11.24 0.03
C LYS A 66 5.24 11.05 -0.89
N ALA A 67 5.88 9.88 -0.85
CA ALA A 67 6.97 9.52 -1.76
C ALA A 67 6.51 9.61 -3.23
N LYS A 68 5.35 9.04 -3.58
CA LYS A 68 4.77 9.12 -4.92
C LYS A 68 4.44 10.56 -5.33
N LYS A 69 3.86 11.37 -4.44
CA LYS A 69 3.60 12.80 -4.72
C LYS A 69 4.88 13.57 -5.00
N LEU A 70 5.92 13.38 -4.19
CA LEU A 70 7.22 14.03 -4.38
C LEU A 70 7.94 13.52 -5.62
N TYR A 71 7.85 12.23 -5.93
CA TYR A 71 8.39 11.64 -7.16
C TYR A 71 7.89 12.39 -8.40
N ASN A 72 6.57 12.63 -8.48
CA ASN A 72 5.95 13.39 -9.57
C ASN A 72 6.38 14.86 -9.56
N LYS A 73 6.40 15.50 -8.39
CA LYS A 73 6.76 16.92 -8.24
C LYS A 73 8.20 17.22 -8.64
N LEU A 74 9.12 16.32 -8.27
CA LEU A 74 10.56 16.47 -8.51
C LEU A 74 11.02 15.83 -9.83
N GLN A 75 10.10 15.19 -10.56
CA GLN A 75 10.39 14.42 -11.77
C GLN A 75 11.56 13.45 -11.55
N CYS A 76 11.47 12.66 -10.48
CA CYS A 76 12.49 11.67 -10.19
C CYS A 76 12.51 10.61 -11.32
N ASP A 77 13.71 10.21 -11.75
CA ASP A 77 13.89 9.24 -12.85
C ASP A 77 13.98 7.78 -12.35
N ASP A 78 13.82 7.56 -11.04
CA ASP A 78 13.95 6.24 -10.40
C ASP A 78 12.67 5.39 -10.54
N GLN A 79 12.36 4.97 -11.77
CA GLN A 79 11.18 4.17 -12.09
C GLN A 79 11.01 2.90 -11.21
N PRO A 80 12.07 2.14 -10.86
CA PRO A 80 11.93 0.98 -9.98
C PRO A 80 11.41 1.32 -8.58
N ILE A 81 11.69 2.54 -8.08
CA ILE A 81 11.18 2.99 -6.79
C ILE A 81 9.68 3.25 -6.90
N LEU A 82 9.23 3.90 -7.97
CA LEU A 82 7.82 4.18 -8.19
C LEU A 82 7.00 2.88 -8.30
N GLU A 83 7.44 1.93 -9.12
CA GLU A 83 6.76 0.64 -9.30
C GLU A 83 6.61 -0.10 -7.95
N HIS A 84 7.66 -0.07 -7.12
CA HIS A 84 7.62 -0.71 -5.82
C HIS A 84 6.73 0.05 -4.81
N VAL A 85 6.73 1.39 -4.84
CA VAL A 85 5.80 2.20 -4.04
C VAL A 85 4.35 1.85 -4.37
N GLU A 86 4.02 1.73 -5.66
CA GLU A 86 2.68 1.36 -6.12
C GLU A 86 2.29 -0.06 -5.71
N GLN A 87 3.23 -1.02 -5.83
CA GLN A 87 3.01 -2.39 -5.36
C GLN A 87 2.73 -2.41 -3.85
N LEU A 88 3.55 -1.75 -3.04
CA LEU A 88 3.38 -1.71 -1.58
C LEU A 88 2.08 -1.03 -1.19
N LEU A 89 1.70 0.06 -1.86
CA LEU A 89 0.39 0.71 -1.65
C LEU A 89 -0.75 -0.24 -1.98
N GLY A 90 -0.66 -1.00 -3.07
CA GLY A 90 -1.63 -2.05 -3.41
C GLY A 90 -1.77 -3.11 -2.32
N GLU A 91 -0.65 -3.64 -1.80
CA GLU A 91 -0.63 -4.63 -0.71
C GLU A 91 -1.17 -4.07 0.61
N LEU A 92 -0.91 -2.79 0.89
CA LEU A 92 -1.42 -2.07 2.05
C LEU A 92 -2.91 -1.67 1.91
N GLY A 93 -3.58 -2.02 0.81
CA GLY A 93 -5.01 -1.76 0.60
C GLY A 93 -5.30 -0.42 -0.07
N GLY A 94 -4.40 0.03 -0.94
CA GLY A 94 -4.53 1.21 -1.78
C GLY A 94 -3.88 2.46 -1.21
N GLU A 95 -3.78 3.48 -2.05
CA GLU A 95 -3.30 4.80 -1.66
C GLU A 95 -4.20 5.38 -0.57
N MET A 96 -3.60 6.10 0.38
CA MET A 96 -4.39 6.92 1.30
C MET A 96 -4.68 8.23 0.59
N GLU A 97 -5.94 8.68 0.58
CA GLU A 97 -6.29 10.04 0.15
C GLU A 97 -5.57 11.02 1.08
N ALA A 98 -4.33 11.37 0.73
CA ALA A 98 -3.65 12.46 1.37
C ALA A 98 -4.42 13.71 0.96
N GLU A 99 -5.30 14.19 1.85
CA GLU A 99 -6.12 15.40 1.73
C GLU A 99 -5.25 16.60 1.31
N GLU A 100 -4.99 16.73 0.01
CA GLU A 100 -4.66 17.97 -0.67
C GLU A 100 -5.11 17.76 -2.12
N GLY A 101 -6.18 18.49 -2.48
CA GLY A 101 -6.95 18.28 -3.69
C GLY A 101 -6.15 18.48 -4.97
N ASP A 102 -6.11 17.42 -5.77
CA ASP A 102 -6.19 17.44 -7.23
C ASP A 102 -6.46 15.99 -7.65
N HIS A 103 -7.73 15.57 -7.58
CA HIS A 103 -8.17 14.29 -8.12
C HIS A 103 -8.58 14.53 -9.57
N ASP A 104 -7.60 14.55 -10.45
CA ASP A 104 -7.80 14.56 -11.90
C ASP A 104 -7.08 13.33 -12.45
N LEU A 105 -7.67 12.15 -12.23
CA LEU A 105 -7.58 10.98 -13.13
C LEU A 105 -8.82 10.10 -12.89
N GLU A 106 -9.89 10.52 -13.54
CA GLU A 106 -10.85 9.70 -14.28
C GLU A 106 -10.39 8.24 -14.51
N GLU A 107 -10.89 7.30 -13.72
CA GLU A 107 -10.90 5.88 -14.08
C GLU A 107 -12.36 5.39 -14.12
N ASP A 108 -13.08 5.99 -15.08
CA ASP A 108 -14.25 5.40 -15.70
C ASP A 108 -13.80 4.15 -16.48
N TYR A 109 -14.04 2.96 -15.92
CA TYR A 109 -14.20 1.78 -16.77
C TYR A 109 -15.29 0.86 -16.22
N GLU A 110 -16.36 0.80 -17.00
CA GLU A 110 -17.63 0.15 -16.75
C GLU A 110 -17.54 -1.37 -16.50
N PRO A 111 -18.42 -1.93 -15.65
CA PRO A 111 -18.54 -3.38 -15.49
C PRO A 111 -19.14 -3.99 -16.76
N CYS A 112 -18.33 -4.72 -17.52
CA CYS A 112 -18.83 -5.47 -18.67
C CYS A 112 -19.69 -6.64 -18.18
N SER A 113 -20.99 -6.42 -18.13
CA SER A 113 -22.02 -7.47 -18.11
C SER A 113 -22.35 -7.83 -19.56
N ASP A 114 -22.09 -9.07 -19.98
CA ASP A 114 -22.80 -9.78 -21.06
C ASP A 114 -22.39 -11.27 -21.00
N GLU A 115 -23.22 -12.18 -20.47
CA GLU A 115 -24.24 -12.99 -21.15
C GLU A 115 -23.68 -14.14 -22.03
N GLU A 116 -23.84 -15.40 -21.60
CA GLU A 116 -24.04 -16.51 -22.54
C GLU A 116 -24.88 -17.63 -21.91
N GLU A 117 -26.13 -17.74 -22.39
CA GLU A 117 -27.01 -18.89 -22.22
C GLU A 117 -26.34 -20.14 -22.82
N VAL A 118 -26.18 -21.19 -22.02
CA VAL A 118 -25.88 -22.53 -22.56
C VAL A 118 -27.08 -23.45 -22.36
N GLU A 119 -27.88 -23.50 -23.43
CA GLU A 119 -28.84 -24.54 -23.74
C GLU A 119 -28.13 -25.90 -23.76
N ALA A 120 -28.58 -26.87 -22.96
CA ALA A 120 -28.12 -28.25 -23.04
C ALA A 120 -29.33 -29.19 -23.12
N GLU A 121 -29.64 -29.60 -24.35
CA GLU A 121 -30.55 -30.69 -24.69
C GLU A 121 -30.13 -32.04 -24.05
N ALA A 122 -31.12 -32.72 -23.49
CA ALA A 122 -31.44 -34.17 -23.48
C ALA A 122 -30.37 -35.22 -23.04
N PRO A 123 -30.79 -36.33 -22.40
CA PRO A 123 -31.36 -37.44 -23.17
C PRO A 123 -32.52 -38.21 -22.49
N MET A 124 -33.08 -39.10 -23.31
CA MET A 124 -34.30 -39.91 -23.19
C MET A 124 -34.22 -41.10 -22.20
N ASP A 125 -35.38 -41.76 -22.03
CA ASP A 125 -35.68 -43.06 -21.37
C ASP A 125 -35.77 -43.04 -19.82
N PHE A 126 -36.86 -43.50 -19.18
CA PHE A 126 -37.55 -44.80 -19.30
C PHE A 126 -38.99 -44.75 -18.76
#